data_AF-A0A103QSS1-F1
#
_entry.id   AF-A0A103QSS1-F1
#
_cell.length_a   1.000
_cell.length_b   1.000
_cell.length_c   1.000
_cell.angle_alpha   90.00
_cell.angle_beta   90.00
_cell.angle_gamma   90.00
#
_symmetry.space_group_name_H-M   'P 1'
#
loop_
_entity.id
_entity.type
_entity.pdbx_description
1 polymer ?
#
loop_
_entity_poly.entity_id
_entity_poly.type
_entity_poly.pdbx_seq_one_letter_code
_entity_poly.pdbx_strand_id
1 'polypeptide(L)' 'MANVAQANQGTPFASTALQQLEQLEAMFHAIRSELESDCYAYQLANLGQEIASGYAATMQKIAMSEVRHG' A
#
# COMPACT_ATOMS: atom_id res chain seq x y z
N MET A 1 25.96 2.57 17.91
CA MET A 1 25.74 1.77 16.69
C MET A 1 24.37 1.12 16.86
N ALA A 2 23.29 1.51 16.18
CA ALA A 2 23.12 1.56 14.74
C ALA A 2 22.54 2.90 14.24
N ASN A 3 22.97 3.22 13.03
CA ASN A 3 22.64 4.38 12.23
C ASN A 3 21.16 4.35 11.84
N VAL A 4 20.33 5.25 12.38
CA VAL A 4 18.99 5.54 11.83
C VAL A 4 19.24 6.36 10.56
N ALA A 5 19.72 5.66 9.54
CA ALA A 5 20.03 6.22 8.25
C ALA A 5 18.77 6.86 7.68
N GLN A 6 18.83 8.19 7.53
CA GLN A 6 18.17 8.97 6.51
C GLN A 6 16.79 8.46 6.12
N ALA A 7 15.77 8.91 6.85
CA ALA A 7 14.43 9.07 6.30
C ALA A 7 14.57 9.89 5.00
N ASN A 8 14.37 9.19 3.90
CA ASN A 8 14.78 9.52 2.56
C ASN A 8 14.28 10.92 2.15
N GLN A 9 15.23 11.77 1.75
CA GLN A 9 14.94 13.07 1.14
C GLN A 9 14.33 12.84 -0.24
N GLY A 10 13.19 13.49 -0.50
CA GLY A 10 12.70 13.79 -1.85
C GLY A 10 12.39 12.58 -2.74
N THR A 11 11.22 11.97 -2.54
CA THR A 11 10.65 11.05 -3.55
C THR A 11 9.44 11.70 -4.26
N PRO A 12 9.27 11.48 -5.58
CA PRO A 12 8.35 12.24 -6.41
C PRO A 12 6.91 11.87 -6.06
N PHE A 13 6.14 12.85 -5.59
CA PHE A 13 4.86 12.68 -4.87
C PHE A 13 3.80 11.81 -5.59
N ALA A 14 3.84 11.74 -6.94
CA ALA A 14 2.88 10.99 -7.74
C ALA A 14 3.30 9.54 -8.05
N SER A 15 4.60 9.27 -8.28
CA SER A 15 5.10 7.89 -8.40
C SER A 15 5.22 7.19 -7.05
N THR A 16 5.36 7.96 -5.96
CA THR A 16 5.42 7.42 -4.60
C THR A 16 4.09 6.90 -4.10
N ALA A 17 2.97 7.53 -4.46
CA ALA A 17 1.68 7.17 -3.85
C ALA A 17 1.26 5.74 -4.20
N LEU A 18 1.41 5.34 -5.47
CA LEU A 18 1.15 3.96 -5.90
C LEU A 18 2.11 2.98 -5.23
N GLN A 19 3.42 3.27 -5.22
CA GLN A 19 4.41 2.41 -4.58
C GLN A 19 4.18 2.28 -3.06
N GLN A 20 3.74 3.35 -2.40
CA GLN A 20 3.39 3.34 -0.98
C GLN A 20 2.15 2.49 -0.70
N LEU A 21 1.17 2.52 -1.61
CA LEU A 21 -0.03 1.68 -1.50
C LEU A 21 0.28 0.21 -1.76
N GLU A 22 1.09 -0.11 -2.76
CA GLU A 22 1.60 -1.47 -3.00
C GLU A 22 2.38 -2.00 -1.79
N GLN A 23 3.22 -1.16 -1.18
CA GLN A 23 3.95 -1.51 0.03
C GLN A 23 3.01 -1.73 1.21
N LEU A 24 1.96 -0.93 1.35
CA LEU A 24 0.93 -1.09 2.38
C LEU A 24 0.18 -2.42 2.22
N GLU A 25 -0.20 -2.79 1.00
CA GLU A 25 -0.84 -4.08 0.70
C GLU A 25 0.07 -5.26 1.07
N ALA A 26 1.36 -5.17 0.73
CA ALA A 26 2.34 -6.19 1.08
C ALA A 26 2.50 -6.36 2.59
N MET A 27 2.46 -5.25 3.35
CA MET A 27 2.51 -5.30 4.82
C MET A 27 1.29 -6.00 5.42
N PHE A 28 0.08 -5.70 4.95
CA PHE A 28 -1.12 -6.39 5.42
C PHE A 28 -1.12 -7.88 5.06
N HIS A 29 -0.61 -8.23 3.87
CA HIS A 29 -0.45 -9.62 3.46
C HIS A 29 0.52 -10.37 4.38
N ALA A 30 1.67 -9.76 4.72
CA ALA A 30 2.64 -10.33 5.64
C ALA A 30 2.03 -10.55 7.04
N ILE A 31 1.36 -9.53 7.60
CA ILE A 31 0.66 -9.63 8.89
C ILE A 31 -0.37 -10.78 8.85
N ARG A 32 -1.16 -10.87 7.78
CA ARG A 32 -2.15 -11.93 7.62
C ARG A 32 -1.54 -13.33 7.58
N SER A 33 -0.33 -13.48 7.02
CA SER A 33 0.37 -14.77 6.94
C SER A 33 0.84 -15.30 8.30
N GLU A 34 1.00 -14.43 9.29
CA GLU A 34 1.44 -14.78 10.65
C GLU A 34 0.28 -14.97 11.64
N LEU A 35 -0.95 -14.65 11.24
CA LEU A 35 -2.13 -14.69 12.10
C LEU A 35 -3.02 -15.90 11.79
N GLU A 36 -3.66 -16.44 12.83
CA GLU A 36 -4.68 -17.48 12.67
C GLU A 36 -5.92 -16.93 11.96
N SER A 37 -6.47 -17.68 11.00
CA SER A 37 -7.54 -17.21 10.11
C SER A 37 -8.86 -16.83 10.80
N ASP A 38 -9.10 -17.37 11.99
CA ASP A 38 -10.32 -17.12 12.77
C ASP A 38 -10.15 -15.99 13.81
N CYS A 39 -8.97 -15.36 13.86
CA CYS A 39 -8.70 -14.26 14.79
C CYS A 39 -9.21 -12.92 14.26
N TYR A 40 -9.71 -12.06 15.15
CA TYR A 40 -10.09 -10.68 14.85
C TYR A 40 -8.97 -9.92 14.11
N ALA A 41 -7.71 -10.11 14.50
CA ALA A 41 -6.57 -9.44 13.86
C ALA A 41 -6.37 -9.88 12.40
N TYR A 42 -6.63 -11.15 12.07
CA TYR A 42 -6.55 -11.65 10.71
C TYR A 42 -7.63 -11.01 9.84
N GLN A 43 -8.86 -10.95 10.34
CA GLN A 43 -9.99 -10.31 9.66
C GLN A 43 -9.73 -8.82 9.44
N LEU A 44 -9.16 -8.14 10.44
CA LEU A 44 -8.77 -6.72 10.32
C LEU A 44 -7.65 -6.51 9.28
N ALA A 45 -6.65 -7.38 9.24
CA ALA A 45 -5.59 -7.32 8.24
C ALA A 45 -6.13 -7.58 6.82
N ASN A 46 -7.06 -8.54 6.68
CA ASN A 46 -7.73 -8.82 5.41
C ASN A 46 -8.54 -7.61 4.92
N LEU A 47 -9.33 -7.00 5.80
CA LEU A 47 -10.09 -5.79 5.50
C LEU A 47 -9.18 -4.63 5.09
N GLY A 48 -8.08 -4.43 5.81
CA GLY A 48 -7.08 -3.41 5.47
C GLY A 48 -6.48 -3.62 4.08
N GLN A 49 -6.15 -4.86 3.72
CA GLN A 49 -5.64 -5.20 2.40
C GLN A 49 -6.66 -4.92 1.29
N GLU A 50 -7.93 -5.33 1.48
CA GLU A 50 -9.00 -5.11 0.50
C GLU A 50 -9.24 -3.62 0.22
N ILE A 51 -9.25 -2.79 1.27
CA ILE A 51 -9.41 -1.34 1.15
C ILE A 51 -8.23 -0.72 0.41
N ALA A 52 -7.00 -1.08 0.78
CA ALA A 52 -5.79 -0.56 0.12
C ALA A 52 -5.78 -0.91 -1.38
N SER A 53 -6.08 -2.17 -1.70
CA SER A 53 -6.14 -2.68 -3.09
C SER A 53 -7.20 -1.95 -3.93
N GLY A 54 -8.40 -1.75 -3.37
CA GLY A 54 -9.47 -1.02 -4.06
C GLY A 54 -9.10 0.44 -4.33
N TYR A 55 -8.45 1.09 -3.36
CA TYR A 55 -8.00 2.47 -3.51
C TYR A 55 -6.88 2.60 -4.56
N ALA A 56 -5.86 1.74 -4.51
CA ALA A 56 -4.77 1.71 -5.48
C ALA A 56 -5.29 1.50 -6.91
N ALA A 57 -6.17 0.52 -7.12
CA ALA A 57 -6.78 0.26 -8.42
C ALA A 57 -7.61 1.45 -8.93
N THR A 58 -8.28 2.17 -8.03
CA THR A 58 -9.04 3.38 -8.39
C THR A 58 -8.11 4.52 -8.80
N MET A 59 -7.05 4.78 -8.04
CA MET A 59 -6.07 5.82 -8.34
C MET A 59 -5.32 5.53 -9.65
N GLN A 60 -4.98 4.27 -9.90
CA GLN A 60 -4.38 3.85 -11.18
C GLN A 60 -5.30 4.16 -12.37
N LYS A 61 -6.60 3.86 -12.25
CA LYS A 61 -7.58 4.18 -13.30
C LYS A 61 -7.69 5.68 -13.55
N ILE A 62 -7.71 6.49 -12.49
CA ILE A 62 -7.75 7.96 -12.59
C ILE A 62 -6.49 8.46 -13.32
N ALA A 63 -5.30 8.04 -12.86
CA ALA A 63 -4.04 8.44 -13.47
C ALA A 63 -3.95 8.06 -14.96
N MET A 64 -4.39 6.85 -15.33
CA MET A 64 -4.42 6.43 -16.73
C MET A 64 -5.45 7.20 -17.58
N SER A 65 -6.57 7.60 -16.99
CA SER A 65 -7.58 8.43 -17.67
C SER A 65 -7.08 9.83 -17.95
N GLU A 66 -6.31 10.43 -17.04
CA GLU A 66 -5.73 11.76 -17.22
C GLU A 66 -4.66 11.78 -18.33
N VAL A 67 -3.86 10.72 -18.46
CA VAL A 67 -2.83 10.59 -19.52
C VAL A 67 -3.44 10.44 -20.92
N ARG A 68 -4.65 9.91 -21.05
CA ARG A 68 -5.30 9.67 -22.36
C ARG A 68 -5.95 10.91 -22.98
N HIS A 69 -6.01 12.02 -22.23
CA HIS A 69 -6.59 13.29 -22.67
C HIS A 69 -5.55 14.41 -22.90
N GLY A 70 -4.25 14.07 -22.94
CA GLY A 70 -3.14 14.97 -23.29
C GLY A 70 -2.65 14.77 -24.73
#